data_AF-A0A354P1C8-F1
#
_entry.id   AF-A0A354P1C8-F1
#
_cell.length_a   1.000
_cell.length_b   1.000
_cell.length_c   1.000
_cell.angle_alpha   90.00
_cell.angle_beta   90.00
_cell.angle_gamma   90.00
#
_symmetry.space_group_name_H-M   'P 1'
#
loop_
_entity.id
_entity.type
_entity.pdbx_description
1 polymer ?
#
loop_
_entity_poly.entity_id
_entity_poly.type
_entity_poly.pdbx_seq_one_letter_code
_entity_poly.pdbx_strand_id
1 'polypeptide(L)' 'YYIWTVGCQMNKADSERMESALGQMGLGPTESPGDADVIVLNSCVVRESAEDRVIGMLTSLKPLKQKNPEKVLALMG' A
#
# COMPACT_ATOMS: atom_id res chain seq x y z
N TYR A 1 -8.06 -1.21 -5.63
CA TYR A 1 -6.97 -0.69 -4.80
C TYR A 1 -6.49 -1.79 -3.89
N TYR A 2 -5.22 -1.77 -3.51
CA TYR A 2 -4.62 -2.71 -2.58
C TYR A 2 -3.90 -1.92 -1.49
N ILE A 3 -4.21 -2.18 -0.23
CA ILE A 3 -3.54 -1.56 0.91
C ILE A 3 -2.81 -2.63 1.69
N TRP A 4 -1.50 -2.45 1.85
CA TRP A 4 -0.68 -3.30 2.69
C TRP A 4 -0.22 -2.51 3.90
N THR A 5 -0.57 -3.00 5.09
CA THR A 5 -0.34 -2.30 6.34
C THR A 5 0.67 -3.06 7.20
N VAL A 6 1.73 -2.38 7.63
CA VAL A 6 2.73 -2.91 8.57
C VAL A 6 2.99 -1.90 9.67
N GLY A 7 2.59 -2.20 10.89
CA GLY A 7 2.79 -1.25 11.97
C GLY A 7 1.91 -1.52 13.18
N CYS A 8 1.35 -0.46 13.75
CA CYS A 8 0.52 -0.52 14.94
C CYS A 8 -0.97 -0.30 14.61
N GLN A 9 -1.79 -0.19 15.65
CA GLN A 9 -3.23 0.08 15.51
C GLN A 9 -3.51 1.42 14.83
N MET A 10 -2.59 2.40 14.94
CA MET A 10 -2.72 3.68 14.25
C MET A 10 -2.69 3.50 12.73
N ASN A 11 -1.71 2.74 12.21
CA ASN A 11 -1.64 2.45 10.79
C ASN A 11 -2.88 1.69 10.30
N LYS A 12 -3.43 0.78 11.12
CA LYS A 12 -4.68 0.10 10.76
C LYS A 12 -5.85 1.09 10.64
N ALA A 13 -6.00 2.00 11.60
CA ALA A 13 -7.03 3.02 11.55
C ALA A 13 -6.84 3.99 10.36
N ASP A 14 -5.60 4.32 10.02
CA ASP A 14 -5.29 5.13 8.82
C ASP A 14 -5.67 4.38 7.53
N SER A 15 -5.41 3.06 7.48
CA SER A 15 -5.83 2.23 6.35
C SER A 15 -7.35 2.17 6.21
N GLU A 16 -8.11 2.02 7.30
CA GLU A 16 -9.59 2.05 7.25
C GLU A 16 -10.12 3.40 6.71
N ARG A 17 -9.47 4.53 7.07
CA ARG A 17 -9.80 5.85 6.51
C ARG A 17 -9.50 5.92 5.00
N MET A 18 -8.38 5.37 4.57
CA MET A 18 -8.02 5.28 3.15
C MET A 18 -8.98 4.40 2.37
N GLU A 19 -9.41 3.26 2.91
CA GLU A 19 -10.41 2.39 2.28
C GLU A 19 -11.71 3.14 2.01
N SER A 20 -12.19 3.91 3.00
CA SER A 20 -13.39 4.75 2.82
C SER A 20 -13.19 5.81 1.74
N ALA A 21 -12.05 6.50 1.72
CA ALA A 21 -11.77 7.54 0.72
C ALA A 21 -11.66 6.97 -0.70
N LEU A 22 -10.93 5.86 -0.86
CA LEU A 22 -10.78 5.19 -2.16
C LEU A 22 -12.11 4.61 -2.64
N GLY A 23 -12.93 4.08 -1.73
CA GLY A 23 -14.29 3.64 -2.04
C GLY A 23 -15.18 4.78 -2.55
N GLN A 24 -15.11 5.96 -1.94
CA GLN A 24 -15.84 7.15 -2.42
C GLN A 24 -15.38 7.63 -3.80
N MET A 25 -14.12 7.35 -4.17
CA MET A 25 -13.59 7.60 -5.51
C MET A 25 -14.00 6.54 -6.54
N GLY A 26 -14.79 5.53 -6.14
CA GLY A 26 -15.25 4.45 -7.01
C GLY A 26 -14.24 3.32 -7.21
N LEU A 27 -13.14 3.29 -6.46
CA LEU A 27 -12.17 2.21 -6.51
C LEU A 27 -12.61 1.07 -5.59
N GLY A 28 -12.64 -0.16 -6.10
CA GLY A 28 -12.92 -1.36 -5.32
C GLY A 28 -11.64 -1.97 -4.72
N PRO A 29 -11.69 -2.65 -3.55
CA PRO A 29 -10.55 -3.36 -2.99
C PRO A 29 -10.16 -4.57 -3.85
N THR A 30 -8.89 -4.98 -3.80
CA THR A 30 -8.36 -6.17 -4.47
C THR A 30 -7.52 -7.01 -3.50
N GLU A 31 -7.42 -8.32 -3.75
CA GLU A 31 -6.64 -9.23 -2.90
C GLU A 31 -5.14 -9.23 -3.24
N SER A 32 -4.80 -8.82 -4.47
CA SER A 32 -3.42 -8.77 -4.94
C SER A 32 -3.04 -7.36 -5.38
N PRO A 33 -1.75 -6.98 -5.25
CA PRO A 33 -1.24 -5.73 -5.80
C PRO A 33 -1.22 -5.74 -7.34
N GLY A 34 -1.17 -6.91 -7.98
CA GLY A 34 -1.15 -7.04 -9.44
C GLY A 34 -2.44 -6.52 -10.09
N ASP A 35 -3.57 -6.80 -9.43
CA ASP A 35 -4.91 -6.44 -9.91
C ASP A 35 -5.30 -5.00 -9.52
N ALA A 36 -4.51 -4.34 -8.69
CA ALA A 36 -4.81 -3.00 -8.20
C ALA A 36 -4.24 -1.91 -9.11
N ASP A 37 -5.04 -0.89 -9.43
CA ASP A 37 -4.53 0.33 -10.09
C ASP A 37 -3.88 1.31 -9.11
N VAL A 38 -4.26 1.22 -7.83
CA VAL A 38 -3.70 1.99 -6.72
C VAL A 38 -3.22 1.02 -5.65
N ILE A 39 -1.93 1.08 -5.34
CA ILE A 39 -1.27 0.29 -4.31
C ILE A 39 -0.75 1.24 -3.23
N VAL A 40 -1.14 1.02 -1.98
CA VAL A 40 -0.70 1.81 -0.83
C VAL A 40 0.04 0.91 0.15
N LEU A 41 1.29 1.26 0.46
CA LEU A 41 2.05 0.67 1.54
C LEU A 41 1.96 1.61 2.75
N ASN A 42 1.29 1.20 3.82
CA ASN A 42 1.15 1.99 5.04
C ASN A 42 2.02 1.37 6.14
N SER A 43 3.05 2.09 6.55
CA SER A 43 4.07 1.58 7.47
C SER A 43 4.17 2.40 8.75
N CYS A 44 4.71 1.82 9.81
CA CYS A 44 5.20 2.58 10.95
C CYS A 44 6.69 2.91 10.74
N VAL A 45 7.02 4.19 10.57
CA VAL A 45 8.41 4.65 10.30
C VAL A 45 9.33 4.64 11.53
N VAL A 46 8.84 4.26 12.70
CA VAL A 46 9.60 4.33 13.96
C VAL A 46 10.34 3.04 14.31
N ARG A 47 10.16 1.94 13.54
CA ARG A 47 10.79 0.64 13.79
C ARG A 47 11.55 0.16 12.55
N GLU A 48 12.83 -0.11 12.70
CA GLU A 48 13.71 -0.66 11.64
C GLU A 48 13.10 -1.91 10.99
N SER A 49 12.58 -2.83 11.78
CA SER A 49 11.90 -4.04 11.25
C SER A 49 10.68 -3.76 10.35
N ALA A 50 10.00 -2.62 10.51
CA ALA A 50 8.91 -2.22 9.63
C ALA A 50 9.45 -1.60 8.34
N GLU A 51 10.53 -0.82 8.44
CA GLU A 51 11.26 -0.27 7.30
C GLU A 51 11.81 -1.37 6.39
N ASP A 52 12.48 -2.38 6.95
CA ASP A 52 13.00 -3.54 6.20
C ASP A 52 11.90 -4.25 5.40
N ARG A 53 10.73 -4.44 6.01
CA ARG A 53 9.58 -5.07 5.37
C ARG A 53 9.05 -4.22 4.21
N VAL A 54 8.96 -2.90 4.40
CA VAL A 54 8.53 -1.97 3.33
C VAL A 54 9.52 -1.99 2.18
N ILE A 55 10.82 -1.94 2.45
CA ILE A 55 11.87 -1.99 1.43
C ILE A 55 11.77 -3.29 0.63
N GLY A 56 11.58 -4.43 1.32
CA GLY A 56 11.35 -5.72 0.69
C GLY A 56 10.12 -5.71 -0.23
N MET A 57 9.00 -5.16 0.25
CA MET A 57 7.76 -5.05 -0.54
C MET A 57 7.91 -4.10 -1.74
N LEU A 58 8.56 -2.95 -1.58
CA LEU A 58 8.85 -2.03 -2.69
C LEU A 58 9.71 -2.70 -3.77
N THR A 59 10.71 -3.46 -3.34
CA THR A 59 11.60 -4.20 -4.25
C THR A 59 10.82 -5.26 -5.03
N SER A 60 9.90 -5.98 -4.37
CA SER A 60 9.06 -7.00 -5.03
C SER A 60 8.04 -6.40 -6.00
N LEU A 61 7.59 -5.16 -5.77
CA LEU A 61 6.67 -4.44 -6.65
C LEU A 61 7.35 -3.73 -7.84
N LYS A 62 8.69 -3.60 -7.82
CA LYS A 62 9.45 -2.92 -8.89
C LYS A 62 9.15 -3.49 -10.29
N PRO A 63 9.14 -4.82 -10.53
CA PRO A 63 8.80 -5.36 -11.85
C PRO A 63 7.36 -5.05 -12.27
N LEU A 64 6.43 -5.02 -11.31
CA LEU A 64 5.02 -4.69 -11.58
C LEU A 64 4.88 -3.24 -12.06
N LYS A 65 5.54 -2.30 -11.38
CA LYS A 65 5.54 -0.87 -11.78
C LYS A 65 6.25 -0.64 -13.10
N GLN A 66 7.30 -1.41 -13.41
CA GLN A 66 7.97 -1.36 -14.72
C GLN A 66 7.07 -1.86 -15.85
N LYS A 67 6.32 -2.94 -15.62
CA LYS A 67 5.38 -3.48 -16.60
C LYS A 67 4.17 -2.56 -16.80
N ASN A 68 3.67 -1.96 -15.71
CA ASN A 68 2.49 -1.11 -15.69
C ASN A 68 2.80 0.24 -15.03
N PRO A 69 3.47 1.17 -15.75
CA PRO A 69 3.91 2.46 -15.20
C PRO A 69 2.76 3.37 -14.77
N GLU A 70 1.54 3.16 -15.29
CA GLU A 70 0.34 3.91 -14.91
C GLU A 70 -0.19 3.56 -13.51
N LYS A 71 0.17 2.38 -12.95
CA LYS A 71 -0.28 1.99 -11.61
C LYS A 71 0.28 2.94 -10.56
N VAL A 72 -0.55 3.47 -9.68
CA VAL A 72 -0.12 4.35 -8.60
C VAL A 72 0.43 3.51 -7.46
N LEU A 73 1.66 3.80 -7.03
CA LEU A 73 2.29 3.20 -5.85
C LEU A 73 2.60 4.32 -4.86
N ALA A 74 1.99 4.25 -3.69
CA ALA A 74 2.17 5.21 -2.60
C ALA A 74 2.77 4.53 -1.37
N LEU A 75 3.65 5.24 -0.66
CA LEU A 75 4.18 4.86 0.64
C LEU A 75 3.74 5.91 1.66
N MET A 76 3.16 5.46 2.77
CA MET A 76 2.72 6.28 3.90
C MET A 76 3.35 5.75 5.19
N GLY A 77 3.58 6.63 6.15
CA GLY A 77 4.42 6.42 7.34
C GLY A 77 3.96 7.18 8.57
#